data_AF-A0A7C1NTX2-F1
#
_entry.id   AF-A0A7C1NTX2-F1
#
_cell.length_a   1.000
_cell.length_b   1.000
_cell.length_c   1.000
_cell.angle_alpha   90.00
_cell.angle_beta   90.00
_cell.angle_gamma   90.00
#
_symmetry.space_group_name_H-M   'P 1'
#
loop_
_entity.id
_entity.type
_entity.pdbx_description
1 polymer ?
#
loop_
_entity_poly.entity_id
_entity_poly.type
_entity_poly.pdbx_seq_one_letter_code
_entity_poly.pdbx_strand_id
1 'polypeptide(L)' 'MGQAVTLTRGDIVIAVFPGELGKPRPAVILQRDELLGLFSTILCCPMTTHLIDAPTLRPIIVPSPENGLKEIS' A
#
# COMPACT_ATOMS: atom_id res chain seq x y z
N MET A 1 14.30 -7.98 -17.52
CA MET A 1 13.61 -9.17 -16.98
C MET A 1 13.18 -8.82 -15.57
N GLY A 2 11.90 -8.51 -15.39
CA GLY A 2 11.37 -8.17 -14.06
C GLY A 2 11.42 -9.40 -13.17
N GLN A 3 12.12 -9.30 -12.05
CA GLN A 3 12.17 -10.35 -11.05
C GLN A 3 10.74 -10.68 -10.61
N ALA A 4 10.41 -11.96 -10.52
CA ALA A 4 9.13 -12.37 -9.93
C ALA A 4 9.13 -11.91 -8.47
N VAL A 5 8.40 -10.84 -8.18
CA VAL A 5 8.19 -10.37 -6.82
C VAL A 5 7.02 -11.18 -6.27
N THR A 6 7.27 -11.98 -5.25
CA THR A 6 6.21 -12.63 -4.48
C THR A 6 5.61 -11.56 -3.57
N LEU A 7 4.36 -11.17 -3.83
CA LEU A 7 3.62 -10.23 -2.98
C LEU A 7 3.05 -10.95 -1.77
N THR A 8 3.05 -10.27 -0.63
CA THR A 8 2.46 -10.72 0.64
C THR A 8 1.66 -9.60 1.31
N ARG A 9 0.78 -9.97 2.23
CA ARG A 9 0.01 -9.06 3.06
C ARG A 9 0.96 -8.23 3.91
N GLY A 10 0.80 -6.91 3.85
CA GLY A 10 1.69 -5.96 4.53
C GLY A 10 2.75 -5.37 3.62
N ASP A 11 3.00 -5.93 2.43
CA ASP A 11 3.89 -5.30 1.46
C ASP A 11 3.34 -3.93 1.04
N ILE A 12 4.26 -2.98 0.89
CA ILE A 12 3.97 -1.65 0.36
C ILE A 12 4.35 -1.62 -1.11
N VAL A 13 3.37 -1.35 -1.96
CA VAL A 13 3.52 -1.28 -3.41
C VAL A 13 3.17 0.12 -3.93
N ILE A 14 3.68 0.47 -5.11
CA ILE A 14 3.20 1.65 -5.83
C ILE A 14 2.01 1.23 -6.68
N ALA A 15 0.85 1.81 -6.41
CA ALA A 15 -0.39 1.52 -7.12
C ALA A 15 -1.07 2.80 -7.61
N VAL A 16 -1.82 2.68 -8.70
CA VAL A 16 -2.75 3.70 -9.19
C VAL A 16 -4.16 3.24 -8.86
N PHE A 17 -4.91 4.07 -8.17
CA PHE A 17 -6.32 3.84 -7.86
C PHE A 17 -7.15 4.75 -8.80
N PRO A 18 -7.79 4.18 -9.84
CA PRO A 18 -8.56 4.97 -10.79
C PRO A 18 -9.65 5.79 -10.09
N GLY A 19 -9.91 7.02 -10.56
CA GLY A 19 -10.85 7.96 -9.93
C GLY A 19 -10.14 9.01 -9.07
N GLU A 20 -10.67 9.27 -7.87
CA GLU A 20 -10.29 10.39 -6.98
C GLU A 20 -8.79 10.46 -6.62
N LEU A 21 -8.09 9.31 -6.56
CA LEU A 21 -6.70 9.28 -6.12
C LEU A 21 -5.69 9.47 -7.26
N GLY A 22 -6.01 8.95 -8.46
CA GLY A 22 -5.45 9.24 -9.79
C GLY A 22 -3.94 9.07 -10.02
N LYS A 23 -3.10 9.54 -9.10
CA LYS A 23 -1.64 9.50 -9.14
C LYS A 23 -1.11 8.21 -8.50
N PRO A 24 -0.02 7.63 -9.04
CA PRO A 24 0.69 6.54 -8.37
C PRO A 24 1.10 6.96 -6.96
N ARG A 25 0.83 6.09 -5.98
CA ARG A 25 1.18 6.32 -4.57
C ARG A 25 1.44 5.00 -3.84
N PRO A 26 2.13 5.04 -2.70
CA PRO A 26 2.27 3.87 -1.84
C PRO A 26 0.90 3.35 -1.39
N ALA A 27 0.78 2.03 -1.33
CA ALA A 27 -0.39 1.33 -0.81
C ALA A 27 0.04 0.04 -0.13
N VAL A 28 -0.58 -0.28 1.00
CA VAL A 28 -0.33 -1.53 1.73
C VAL A 28 -1.30 -2.62 1.25
N ILE A 29 -0.78 -3.82 0.99
CA ILE A 29 -1.61 -4.98 0.66
C ILE A 29 -2.35 -5.44 1.92
N LEU A 30 -3.68 -5.48 1.85
CA LEU A 30 -4.54 -5.96 2.94
C LEU A 30 -5.09 -7.37 2.71
N GLN A 31 -5.11 -7.81 1.45
CA GLN A 31 -5.58 -9.14 1.05
C GLN A 31 -4.80 -10.23 1.78
N ARG A 32 -5.50 -11.30 2.17
CA ARG A 32 -4.89 -12.49 2.77
C ARG A 32 -3.95 -13.17 1.78
N ASP A 33 -2.83 -13.67 2.28
CA ASP A 33 -1.77 -14.27 1.46
C ASP A 33 -2.27 -15.42 0.59
N GLU A 34 -3.15 -16.27 1.13
CA GLU A 34 -3.69 -17.43 0.42
C GLU A 34 -4.56 -17.05 -0.78
N LEU A 35 -5.01 -15.79 -0.85
CA LEU A 35 -5.81 -15.26 -1.94
C LEU A 35 -4.99 -14.50 -2.98
N LEU A 36 -3.70 -14.24 -2.71
CA LEU A 36 -2.81 -13.59 -3.67
C LEU A 36 -2.51 -14.55 -4.82
N GLY A 37 -2.64 -14.08 -6.06
CA GLY A 37 -2.48 -14.92 -7.26
C GLY A 37 -3.71 -15.76 -7.65
N LEU A 38 -4.72 -15.89 -6.77
CA LEU A 38 -6.00 -16.53 -7.12
C LEU A 38 -6.93 -15.60 -7.91
N PHE A 39 -6.86 -14.30 -7.65
CA PHE A 39 -7.67 -13.28 -8.31
C PHE A 39 -6.82 -12.35 -9.17
N SER A 40 -7.42 -11.76 -10.20
CA SER A 40 -6.79 -10.73 -11.04
C SER A 40 -6.69 -9.36 -10.35
N THR A 41 -7.20 -9.24 -9.13
CA THR A 41 -7.22 -8.02 -8.33
C THR A 41 -6.56 -8.26 -6.97
N ILE A 42 -5.99 -7.19 -6.39
CA ILE A 42 -5.41 -7.19 -5.06
C ILE A 42 -6.08 -6.09 -4.24
N LEU A 43 -6.58 -6.43 -3.04
CA LEU A 43 -7.10 -5.45 -2.08
C LEU A 43 -5.94 -4.73 -1.39
N CYS A 44 -5.83 -3.43 -1.64
CA CYS A 44 -4.83 -2.56 -1.03
C CYS A 44 -5.46 -1.31 -0.40
N CYS A 45 -4.81 -0.76 0.62
CA CYS A 45 -5.17 0.54 1.20
C CYS A 45 -4.17 1.61 0.75
N PRO A 46 -4.62 2.69 0.08
CA PRO A 46 -3.75 3.78 -0.35
C PRO A 46 -3.23 4.58 0.85
N MET A 47 -1.96 4.99 0.77
CA MET A 47 -1.31 5.82 1.77
C MET A 47 -1.23 7.28 1.31
N THR A 48 -1.10 8.22 2.24
CA THR A 48 -1.07 9.65 1.94
C THR A 48 -0.31 10.43 3.01
N THR A 49 0.52 11.39 2.59
CA THR A 49 1.19 12.31 3.51
C THR A 49 0.26 13.40 4.06
N HIS A 50 -0.99 13.44 3.57
CA HIS A 50 -2.03 14.31 4.12
C HIS A 50 -2.58 13.73 5.43
N LEU A 51 -1.98 14.16 6.54
CA LEU A 51 -2.34 13.73 7.89
C LEU A 51 -3.61 14.42 8.38
N ILE A 52 -4.48 13.66 9.04
CA ILE A 52 -5.68 14.14 9.73
C ILE A 52 -5.76 13.49 11.11
N ASP A 53 -6.41 14.15 12.06
CA ASP A 53 -6.57 13.63 13.42
C ASP A 53 -7.67 12.55 13.49
N ALA A 54 -7.33 11.34 13.07
CA ALA A 54 -8.23 10.18 13.05
C ALA A 54 -7.48 8.84 13.31
N PRO A 55 -6.75 8.70 14.43
CA PRO A 55 -5.77 7.63 14.63
C PRO A 55 -6.35 6.21 14.58
N THR A 56 -7.62 6.03 14.92
CA THR A 56 -8.30 4.72 14.85
C THR A 56 -8.48 4.22 13.41
N LEU A 57 -8.67 5.13 12.46
CA LEU A 57 -8.92 4.80 11.04
C LEU A 57 -7.71 5.10 10.14
N ARG A 58 -6.82 5.99 10.58
CA ARG A 58 -5.61 6.41 9.88
C ARG A 58 -4.40 6.25 10.80
N PRO A 59 -3.91 5.01 10.98
CA PRO A 59 -2.68 4.79 11.73
C PRO A 59 -1.51 5.52 11.05
N ILE A 60 -0.68 6.16 11.85
CA ILE A 60 0.51 6.87 11.37
C ILE A 60 1.63 5.86 11.12
N ILE A 61 2.19 5.86 9.90
CA ILE A 61 3.34 5.05 9.54
C ILE A 61 4.56 5.97 9.33
N VAL A 62 5.60 5.74 10.13
CA VAL A 62 6.87 6.47 10.03
C VAL A 62 7.72 5.87 8.91
N PRO A 63 8.40 6.69 8.09
CA PRO A 63 9.36 6.20 7.10
C PRO A 63 10.46 5.35 7.70
N SER A 64 10.75 4.22 7.06
CA SER A 64 11.90 3.39 7.40
C SER A 64 12.52 2.79 6.13
N PRO A 65 13.80 2.37 6.18
CA PRO A 65 14.40 1.62 5.08
C PRO A 65 13.63 0.35 4.71
N GLU A 66 12.96 -0.28 5.68
CA GLU A 66 12.21 -1.52 5.51
C GLU A 66 10.88 -1.30 4.78
N ASN A 67 10.15 -0.23 5.10
CA ASN A 67 8.86 0.05 4.47
C ASN A 67 8.97 0.89 3.18
N GLY A 68 10.14 1.45 2.90
CA GLY A 68 10.43 2.18 1.66
C GLY A 68 9.69 3.52 1.51
N LEU A 69 9.00 3.98 2.56
CA LEU A 69 8.36 5.30 2.55
C LEU A 69 9.43 6.41 2.66
N LYS A 70 9.10 7.59 2.12
CA LYS A 70 9.98 8.77 2.16
C LYS A 70 9.52 9.82 3.17
N GLU A 71 8.23 9.83 3.49
CA GLU A 71 7.56 10.81 4.35
C GLU A 71 6.50 10.11 5.21
N ILE A 72 6.21 10.68 6.37
CA ILE A 72 5.16 10.18 7.28
C ILE A 72 3.84 10.10 6.51
N SER A 73 3.17 8.96 6.62
CA SER A 73 1.91 8.66 5.91
C SER A 73 0.85 8.10 6.85
#